data_AF-A0A9J7LZ47-F1
#
_entry.id   AF-A0A9J7LZ47-F1
#
_cell.length_a   1.000
_cell.length_b   1.000
_cell.length_c   1.000
_cell.angle_alpha   90.00
_cell.angle_beta   90.00
_cell.angle_gamma   90.00
#
_symmetry.space_group_name_H-M   'P 1'
#
loop_
_entity.id
_entity.type
_entity.pdbx_description
1 polymer ?
#
loop_
_entity_poly.entity_id
_entity_poly.type
_entity_poly.pdbx_seq_one_letter_code
_entity_poly.pdbx_strand_id
1 'polypeptide(L)'
;MAAMLSTIQEPGVQEMFSLLPTPGGNNSGKPARTALVSKLKGSTPGRHTEAHGKGDTFRKIFFPNYKSAPYEGNTSLSSLDNKWWSDFSTVVLCQAMYNLTSDLRKQLKKDNINNAVNSKNSELKKHCMSFYAKVFSQTFAKKAYDSIQNKKSAKAEYIAVLTSDAWITAKRTVASEGMWTDAAWELYHHWVKLHLLGASNKEIDGIIKQLKSKELMIPQEVGAGNWTSYTAWMDPSAITWKDIQGDAAKGILKSVMMPSYGPYGRPSSMKEENSFEFTANGQPGSGYRHSPGHHGGGSCFTGDTKVLMANGTRLPIRSVEVGDEVFTLQGPRRVAVISTPTRKNRHLYSLNGYSFLFTDTHPFVTASGLDNEIDAGAAFTAISPRKLANLVPTLSRLGIAKTETGSTIMSLENKHPLPTPVHLVEEPDGAQGA
;
A
#
# COMPACT_ATOMS: atom_id res chain seq x y z
N MET A 1 -7.57 -36.87 -34.23
CA MET A 1 -7.86 -36.46 -32.83
C MET A 1 -8.73 -37.47 -32.10
N ALA A 2 -9.91 -37.86 -32.62
CA ALA A 2 -10.81 -38.84 -31.97
C ALA A 2 -10.15 -40.20 -31.67
N ALA A 3 -9.38 -40.78 -32.60
CA ALA A 3 -8.67 -42.05 -32.40
C ALA A 3 -7.45 -41.98 -31.45
N MET A 4 -6.97 -40.79 -31.09
CA MET A 4 -5.90 -40.62 -30.09
C MET A 4 -6.45 -40.44 -28.69
N LEU A 5 -7.61 -39.80 -28.57
CA LEU A 5 -8.27 -39.62 -27.28
C LEU A 5 -8.87 -40.94 -26.77
N SER A 6 -9.09 -41.94 -27.65
CA SER A 6 -9.60 -43.26 -27.27
C SER A 6 -8.60 -44.17 -26.53
N THR A 7 -7.32 -43.80 -26.45
CA THR A 7 -6.32 -44.52 -25.64
C THR A 7 -6.18 -43.95 -24.23
N ILE A 8 -6.92 -42.89 -23.91
CA ILE A 8 -6.94 -42.25 -22.58
C ILE A 8 -7.74 -43.14 -21.63
N GLN A 9 -7.16 -43.46 -20.49
CA GLN A 9 -7.80 -44.26 -19.44
C GLN A 9 -8.42 -43.36 -18.36
N GLU A 10 -7.84 -42.19 -18.12
CA GLU A 10 -8.36 -41.23 -17.15
C GLU A 10 -9.47 -40.35 -17.78
N PRO A 11 -10.75 -40.47 -17.37
CA PRO A 11 -11.87 -39.80 -18.03
C PRO A 11 -11.72 -38.28 -18.13
N GLY A 12 -11.12 -37.67 -17.11
CA GLY A 12 -10.89 -36.23 -17.06
C GLY A 12 -9.79 -35.71 -17.97
N VAL A 13 -8.89 -36.56 -18.49
CA VAL A 13 -7.78 -36.12 -19.35
C VAL A 13 -8.31 -35.66 -20.70
N GLN A 14 -9.25 -36.38 -21.30
CA GLN A 14 -9.84 -36.00 -22.57
C GLN A 14 -10.56 -34.65 -22.49
N GLU A 15 -11.41 -34.49 -21.46
CA GLU A 15 -12.11 -33.22 -21.21
C GLU A 15 -11.09 -32.10 -20.96
N MET A 16 -10.11 -32.31 -20.07
CA MET A 16 -9.08 -31.32 -19.77
C MET A 16 -8.22 -30.95 -21.00
N PHE A 17 -7.93 -31.90 -21.89
CA PHE A 17 -7.19 -31.62 -23.12
C PHE A 17 -7.95 -30.64 -24.00
N SER A 18 -9.26 -30.85 -24.17
CA SER A 18 -10.15 -29.99 -24.99
C SER A 18 -10.48 -28.62 -24.38
N LEU A 19 -10.38 -28.47 -23.05
CA LEU A 19 -10.77 -27.24 -22.36
C LEU A 19 -9.84 -26.06 -22.68
N LEU A 20 -10.34 -25.05 -23.38
CA LEU A 20 -9.63 -23.80 -23.59
C LEU A 20 -10.52 -22.64 -23.15
N PRO A 21 -10.12 -21.83 -22.15
CA PRO A 21 -10.87 -20.62 -21.83
C PRO A 21 -10.89 -19.70 -23.04
N THR A 22 -12.00 -19.02 -23.32
CA THR A 22 -12.03 -18.02 -24.39
C THR A 22 -11.03 -16.90 -24.07
N PRO A 23 -10.15 -16.50 -25.00
CA PRO A 23 -9.32 -15.30 -24.86
C PRO A 23 -10.21 -14.10 -24.48
N GLY A 24 -9.89 -13.41 -23.39
CA GLY A 24 -10.73 -12.31 -22.89
C GLY A 24 -12.10 -12.70 -22.32
N GLY A 25 -12.55 -13.95 -22.48
CA GLY A 25 -13.81 -14.48 -21.90
C GLY A 25 -13.73 -14.78 -20.41
N ASN A 26 -12.50 -14.87 -19.88
CA ASN A 26 -12.21 -14.46 -18.50
C ASN A 26 -12.81 -15.34 -17.39
N ASN A 27 -13.19 -16.59 -17.69
CA ASN A 27 -13.79 -17.54 -16.73
C ASN A 27 -12.87 -17.88 -15.55
N SER A 28 -11.55 -17.89 -15.77
CA SER A 28 -10.54 -18.06 -14.72
C SER A 28 -9.74 -16.79 -14.44
N GLY A 29 -9.62 -15.90 -15.44
CA GLY A 29 -8.91 -14.63 -15.32
C GLY A 29 -9.59 -13.64 -14.35
N LYS A 30 -10.93 -13.44 -14.42
CA LYS A 30 -11.63 -12.46 -13.54
C LYS A 30 -11.53 -12.89 -12.10
N PRO A 31 -11.82 -14.16 -11.75
CA PRO A 31 -11.67 -14.62 -10.38
C PRO A 31 -10.22 -14.48 -9.89
N ALA A 32 -9.23 -14.83 -10.73
CA ALA A 32 -7.82 -14.69 -10.38
C ALA A 32 -7.44 -13.23 -10.12
N ARG A 33 -7.79 -12.30 -11.01
CA ARG A 33 -7.54 -10.86 -10.83
C ARG A 33 -8.25 -10.33 -9.58
N THR A 34 -9.50 -10.73 -9.35
CA THR A 34 -10.30 -10.30 -8.20
C THR A 34 -9.65 -10.73 -6.89
N ALA A 35 -9.13 -11.96 -6.82
CA ALA A 35 -8.38 -12.46 -5.68
C ALA A 35 -7.08 -11.68 -5.45
N LEU A 36 -6.32 -11.34 -6.50
CA LEU A 36 -5.10 -10.52 -6.38
C LEU A 36 -5.41 -9.09 -5.89
N VAL A 37 -6.45 -8.45 -6.43
CA VAL A 37 -6.89 -7.12 -6.00
C VAL A 37 -7.41 -7.16 -4.56
N SER A 38 -8.13 -8.22 -4.16
CA SER A 38 -8.55 -8.44 -2.78
C SER A 38 -7.35 -8.56 -1.84
N LYS A 39 -6.37 -9.40 -2.18
CA LYS A 39 -5.13 -9.54 -1.39
C LYS A 39 -4.40 -8.20 -1.25
N LEU A 40 -4.34 -7.39 -2.32
CA LEU A 40 -3.76 -6.05 -2.28
C LEU A 40 -4.48 -5.14 -1.28
N LYS A 41 -5.83 -5.08 -1.34
CA LYS A 41 -6.65 -4.28 -0.41
C LYS A 41 -6.48 -4.74 1.03
N GLY A 42 -6.54 -6.05 1.27
CA GLY A 42 -6.39 -6.67 2.58
C GLY A 42 -5.02 -6.44 3.22
N SER A 43 -3.99 -6.26 2.40
CA SER A 43 -2.60 -6.05 2.83
C SER A 43 -2.24 -4.57 3.07
N THR A 44 -3.21 -3.65 3.09
CA THR A 44 -2.96 -2.23 3.35
C THR A 44 -2.33 -2.03 4.74
N PRO A 45 -1.07 -1.55 4.84
CA PRO A 45 -0.38 -1.43 6.11
C PRO A 45 -0.74 -0.13 6.84
N GLY A 46 -0.29 -0.03 8.09
CA GLY A 46 -0.32 1.20 8.86
C GLY A 46 -1.67 1.55 9.51
N ARG A 47 -1.64 2.62 10.29
CA ARG A 47 -2.78 3.16 11.04
C ARG A 47 -2.75 4.67 11.01
N HIS A 48 -3.93 5.26 11.07
CA HIS A 48 -4.08 6.66 11.36
C HIS A 48 -3.46 6.98 12.73
N THR A 49 -2.68 8.06 12.83
CA THR A 49 -2.21 8.55 14.13
C THR A 49 -3.34 9.25 14.86
N GLU A 50 -3.43 9.06 16.17
CA GLU A 50 -4.36 9.75 17.07
C GLU A 50 -3.56 10.28 18.27
N ALA A 51 -4.02 11.35 18.95
CA ALA A 51 -3.29 11.90 20.10
C ALA A 51 -3.18 10.91 21.26
N HIS A 52 -4.19 10.05 21.43
CA HIS A 52 -4.20 8.98 22.43
C HIS A 52 -4.73 7.68 21.81
N GLY A 53 -4.12 6.54 22.19
CA GLY A 53 -4.53 5.22 21.70
C GLY A 53 -3.99 4.86 20.31
N LYS A 54 -4.67 3.92 19.64
CA LYS A 54 -4.32 3.46 18.27
C LYS A 54 -5.47 3.82 17.33
N GLY A 55 -5.22 4.67 16.34
CA GLY A 55 -6.20 4.99 15.32
C GLY A 55 -6.58 3.80 14.43
N ASP A 56 -7.60 4.01 13.62
CA ASP A 56 -8.09 3.02 12.67
C ASP A 56 -7.02 2.59 11.67
N THR A 57 -7.09 1.34 11.23
CA THR A 57 -6.17 0.87 10.18
C THR A 57 -6.50 1.56 8.87
N PHE A 58 -5.46 1.87 8.08
CA PHE A 58 -5.69 2.44 6.74
C PHE A 58 -6.49 1.50 5.85
N ARG A 59 -6.42 0.17 6.07
CA ARG A 59 -7.31 -0.79 5.44
C ARG A 59 -8.79 -0.48 5.71
N LYS A 60 -9.19 -0.19 6.95
CA LYS A 60 -10.58 0.20 7.26
C LYS A 60 -10.95 1.55 6.66
N ILE A 61 -10.02 2.49 6.65
CA ILE A 61 -10.24 3.85 6.16
C ILE A 61 -10.44 3.87 4.64
N PHE A 62 -9.55 3.22 3.89
CA PHE A 62 -9.60 3.20 2.42
C PHE A 62 -10.48 2.06 1.88
N PHE A 63 -10.68 0.98 2.64
CA PHE A 63 -11.49 -0.16 2.21
C PHE A 63 -12.48 -0.58 3.31
N PRO A 64 -13.44 0.29 3.69
CA PRO A 64 -14.36 0.04 4.80
C PRO A 64 -15.22 -1.21 4.59
N ASN A 65 -15.56 -1.52 3.34
CA ASN A 65 -16.38 -2.67 2.96
C ASN A 65 -15.54 -3.89 2.55
N TYR A 66 -14.25 -3.92 2.88
CA TYR A 66 -13.37 -5.02 2.50
C TYR A 66 -13.88 -6.36 3.01
N LYS A 67 -14.06 -7.30 2.08
CA LYS A 67 -14.28 -8.72 2.33
C LYS A 67 -13.34 -9.50 1.43
N SER A 68 -12.78 -10.59 1.95
CA SER A 68 -11.89 -11.45 1.17
C SER A 68 -12.64 -12.05 0.00
N ALA A 69 -12.09 -11.90 -1.21
CA ALA A 69 -12.64 -12.50 -2.40
C ALA A 69 -12.41 -14.01 -2.42
N PRO A 70 -13.24 -14.79 -3.15
CA PRO A 70 -12.93 -16.18 -3.45
C PRO A 70 -11.49 -16.32 -3.98
N TYR A 71 -10.81 -17.38 -3.55
CA TYR A 71 -9.45 -17.74 -3.96
C TYR A 71 -8.33 -16.80 -3.50
N GLU A 72 -8.60 -15.76 -2.69
CA GLU A 72 -7.54 -14.89 -2.14
C GLU A 72 -6.48 -15.69 -1.37
N GLY A 73 -6.89 -16.73 -0.63
CA GLY A 73 -5.95 -17.61 0.08
C GLY A 73 -4.93 -18.31 -0.82
N ASN A 74 -5.28 -18.55 -2.09
CA ASN A 74 -4.37 -19.16 -3.07
C ASN A 74 -3.25 -18.20 -3.49
N THR A 75 -3.32 -16.90 -3.19
CA THR A 75 -2.25 -15.94 -3.51
C THR A 75 -0.92 -16.30 -2.83
N SER A 76 -0.95 -17.10 -1.77
CA SER A 76 0.23 -17.74 -1.16
C SER A 76 1.07 -18.56 -2.17
N LEU A 77 0.45 -19.11 -3.22
CA LEU A 77 1.13 -19.84 -4.29
C LEU A 77 1.96 -18.95 -5.23
N SER A 78 1.88 -17.63 -5.08
CA SER A 78 2.78 -16.72 -5.80
C SER A 78 4.19 -16.66 -5.22
N SER A 79 4.40 -17.20 -4.01
CA SER A 79 5.66 -17.05 -3.25
C SER A 79 6.04 -15.60 -2.94
N LEU A 80 5.11 -14.64 -3.14
CA LEU A 80 5.27 -13.24 -2.71
C LEU A 80 4.82 -13.12 -1.25
N ASP A 81 5.71 -12.56 -0.43
CA ASP A 81 5.48 -12.47 1.01
C ASP A 81 4.51 -11.32 1.39
N ASN A 82 4.13 -11.26 2.67
CA ASN A 82 3.22 -10.23 3.17
C ASN A 82 3.80 -8.82 3.08
N LYS A 83 5.13 -8.66 3.17
CA LYS A 83 5.78 -7.37 3.04
C LYS A 83 5.65 -6.85 1.62
N TRP A 84 5.87 -7.72 0.63
CA TRP A 84 5.71 -7.41 -0.78
C TRP A 84 4.30 -6.91 -1.09
N TRP A 85 3.28 -7.61 -0.58
CA TRP A 85 1.88 -7.22 -0.74
C TRP A 85 1.55 -5.89 -0.06
N SER A 86 2.15 -5.62 1.10
CA SER A 86 2.01 -4.34 1.81
C SER A 86 2.65 -3.19 1.04
N ASP A 87 3.85 -3.40 0.47
CA ASP A 87 4.53 -2.44 -0.39
C ASP A 87 3.73 -2.17 -1.67
N PHE A 88 3.15 -3.22 -2.29
CA PHE A 88 2.35 -3.08 -3.49
C PHE A 88 1.03 -2.33 -3.23
N SER A 89 0.35 -2.64 -2.13
CA SER A 89 -0.83 -1.91 -1.68
C SER A 89 -0.54 -0.44 -1.45
N THR A 90 0.58 -0.14 -0.79
CA THR A 90 1.04 1.22 -0.51
C THR A 90 1.24 2.04 -1.79
N VAL A 91 1.97 1.49 -2.78
CA VAL A 91 2.23 2.24 -4.01
C VAL A 91 0.96 2.41 -4.86
N VAL A 92 0.07 1.41 -4.91
CA VAL A 92 -1.20 1.54 -5.65
C VAL A 92 -2.14 2.55 -4.98
N LEU A 93 -2.17 2.63 -3.64
CA LEU A 93 -2.87 3.70 -2.92
C LEU A 93 -2.25 5.07 -3.21
N CYS A 94 -0.93 5.20 -3.20
CA CYS A 94 -0.27 6.47 -3.57
C CYS A 94 -0.59 6.87 -5.02
N GLN A 95 -0.68 5.89 -5.93
CA GLN A 95 -1.12 6.12 -7.31
C GLN A 95 -2.57 6.59 -7.37
N ALA A 96 -3.47 5.99 -6.59
CA ALA A 96 -4.85 6.45 -6.47
C ALA A 96 -4.95 7.86 -5.90
N MET A 97 -4.18 8.18 -4.86
CA MET A 97 -4.10 9.52 -4.29
C MET A 97 -3.62 10.52 -5.33
N TYR A 98 -2.57 10.23 -6.09
CA TYR A 98 -2.11 11.10 -7.17
C TYR A 98 -3.21 11.38 -8.19
N ASN A 99 -4.00 10.37 -8.58
CA ASN A 99 -5.04 10.54 -9.60
C ASN A 99 -6.32 11.20 -9.06
N LEU A 100 -6.68 11.01 -7.80
CA LEU A 100 -7.95 11.47 -7.24
C LEU A 100 -7.85 12.82 -6.51
N THR A 101 -6.73 13.07 -5.82
CA THR A 101 -6.55 14.27 -4.99
C THR A 101 -6.21 15.51 -5.82
N SER A 102 -6.45 16.70 -5.26
CA SER A 102 -6.05 17.99 -5.82
C SER A 102 -5.02 18.71 -4.95
N ASP A 103 -5.14 18.66 -3.62
CA ASP A 103 -4.26 19.37 -2.71
C ASP A 103 -2.97 18.58 -2.43
N LEU A 104 -3.10 17.29 -2.11
CA LEU A 104 -1.98 16.39 -1.89
C LEU A 104 -1.22 16.10 -3.19
N ARG A 105 -1.91 16.01 -4.34
CA ARG A 105 -1.31 15.65 -5.65
C ARG A 105 -0.02 16.41 -5.94
N LYS A 106 0.02 17.70 -5.61
CA LYS A 106 1.16 18.62 -5.84
C LYS A 106 2.43 18.18 -5.10
N GLN A 107 2.28 17.37 -4.05
CA GLN A 107 3.36 16.90 -3.20
C GLN A 107 3.77 15.45 -3.53
N LEU A 108 3.05 14.73 -4.37
CA LEU A 108 3.33 13.33 -4.67
C LEU A 108 4.38 13.20 -5.80
N LYS A 109 5.29 12.24 -5.64
CA LYS A 109 6.36 11.92 -6.60
C LYS A 109 5.80 11.02 -7.70
N LYS A 110 5.10 11.63 -8.68
CA LYS A 110 4.43 10.92 -9.79
C LYS A 110 5.26 9.81 -10.41
N ASP A 111 6.48 10.12 -10.82
CA ASP A 111 7.32 9.18 -11.58
C ASP A 111 7.78 8.02 -10.68
N ASN A 112 8.17 8.30 -9.43
CA ASN A 112 8.51 7.26 -8.46
C ASN A 112 7.34 6.32 -8.20
N ILE A 113 6.13 6.87 -8.05
CA ILE A 113 4.91 6.08 -7.85
C ILE A 113 4.66 5.17 -9.06
N ASN A 114 4.66 5.73 -10.28
CA ASN A 114 4.38 4.94 -11.48
C ASN A 114 5.47 3.90 -11.76
N ASN A 115 6.74 4.23 -11.55
CA ASN A 115 7.85 3.30 -11.67
C ASN A 115 7.72 2.15 -10.67
N ALA A 116 7.34 2.43 -9.42
CA ALA A 116 7.14 1.41 -8.41
C ALA A 116 5.90 0.52 -8.72
N VAL A 117 4.79 1.07 -9.21
CA VAL A 117 3.65 0.27 -9.70
C VAL A 117 4.06 -0.64 -10.85
N ASN A 118 4.82 -0.13 -11.82
CA ASN A 118 5.30 -0.90 -12.96
C ASN A 118 6.28 -2.01 -12.53
N SER A 119 7.17 -1.72 -11.57
CA SER A 119 8.09 -2.70 -11.00
C SER A 119 7.34 -3.81 -10.29
N LYS A 120 6.36 -3.48 -9.44
CA LYS A 120 5.55 -4.47 -8.73
C LYS A 120 4.73 -5.34 -9.68
N ASN A 121 4.13 -4.76 -10.73
CA ASN A 121 3.44 -5.56 -11.74
C ASN A 121 4.39 -6.47 -12.52
N SER A 122 5.60 -6.00 -12.85
CA SER A 122 6.62 -6.82 -13.53
C SER A 122 7.07 -8.01 -12.66
N GLU A 123 7.19 -7.81 -11.35
CA GLU A 123 7.51 -8.88 -10.40
C GLU A 123 6.34 -9.86 -10.25
N LEU A 124 5.11 -9.35 -10.05
CA LEU A 124 3.90 -10.16 -9.94
C LEU A 124 3.76 -11.16 -11.10
N LYS A 125 4.02 -10.70 -12.34
CA LYS A 125 3.93 -11.53 -13.55
C LYS A 125 4.82 -12.78 -13.50
N LYS A 126 6.01 -12.69 -12.89
CA LYS A 126 6.95 -13.81 -12.78
C LYS A 126 6.52 -14.87 -11.75
N HIS A 127 5.58 -14.50 -10.88
CA HIS A 127 5.23 -15.26 -9.69
C HIS A 127 3.81 -15.86 -9.76
N CYS A 128 2.95 -15.40 -10.66
CA CYS A 128 1.52 -15.76 -10.61
C CYS A 128 1.12 -17.07 -11.33
N MET A 129 2.02 -17.78 -12.02
CA MET A 129 1.63 -18.96 -12.79
C MET A 129 0.97 -20.05 -11.91
N SER A 130 1.61 -20.44 -10.81
CA SER A 130 1.08 -21.48 -9.92
C SER A 130 -0.25 -21.06 -9.27
N PHE A 131 -0.36 -19.78 -8.91
CA PHE A 131 -1.61 -19.19 -8.42
C PHE A 131 -2.72 -19.27 -9.49
N TYR A 132 -2.44 -18.83 -10.72
CA TYR A 132 -3.40 -18.86 -11.82
C TYR A 132 -3.84 -20.30 -12.12
N ALA A 133 -2.89 -21.24 -12.18
CA ALA A 133 -3.17 -22.65 -12.39
C ALA A 133 -4.16 -23.18 -11.35
N LYS A 134 -3.96 -22.84 -10.07
CA LYS A 134 -4.88 -23.23 -8.99
C LYS A 134 -6.28 -22.63 -9.17
N VAL A 135 -6.39 -21.36 -9.53
CA VAL A 135 -7.69 -20.73 -9.79
C VAL A 135 -8.36 -21.36 -11.01
N PHE A 136 -7.61 -21.63 -12.07
CA PHE A 136 -8.10 -22.32 -13.27
C PHE A 136 -8.69 -23.69 -12.94
N SER A 137 -8.01 -24.48 -12.09
CA SER A 137 -8.49 -25.79 -11.64
C SER A 137 -9.73 -25.72 -10.73
N GLN A 138 -10.01 -24.58 -10.11
CA GLN A 138 -11.15 -24.39 -9.20
C GLN A 138 -12.32 -23.64 -9.84
N THR A 139 -12.15 -23.18 -11.08
CA THR A 139 -13.14 -22.44 -11.85
C THR A 139 -13.46 -23.20 -13.14
N PHE A 140 -12.82 -22.82 -14.24
CA PHE A 140 -13.12 -23.32 -15.58
C PHE A 140 -12.85 -24.82 -15.75
N ALA A 141 -11.74 -25.32 -15.21
CA ALA A 141 -11.37 -26.73 -15.35
C ALA A 141 -11.85 -27.61 -14.20
N LYS A 142 -12.68 -27.11 -13.28
CA LYS A 142 -13.02 -27.80 -12.04
C LYS A 142 -13.58 -29.20 -12.26
N LYS A 143 -14.60 -29.33 -13.12
CA LYS A 143 -15.25 -30.62 -13.39
C LYS A 143 -14.26 -31.65 -13.94
N ALA A 144 -13.55 -31.30 -15.00
CA ALA A 144 -12.55 -32.17 -15.61
C ALA A 144 -11.42 -32.52 -14.62
N TYR A 145 -10.89 -31.53 -13.90
CA TYR A 145 -9.80 -31.70 -12.96
C TYR A 145 -10.18 -32.60 -11.77
N ASP A 146 -11.39 -32.45 -11.23
CA ASP A 146 -11.89 -33.24 -10.10
C ASP A 146 -12.23 -34.68 -10.51
N SER A 147 -12.55 -34.93 -11.79
CA SER A 147 -12.83 -36.29 -12.29
C SER A 147 -11.59 -37.18 -12.43
N ILE A 148 -10.39 -36.60 -12.47
CA ILE A 148 -9.12 -37.34 -12.59
C ILE A 148 -8.79 -38.00 -11.25
N GLN A 149 -8.68 -39.33 -11.27
CA GLN A 149 -8.39 -40.12 -10.08
C GLN A 149 -6.89 -40.23 -9.82
N ASN A 150 -6.11 -40.51 -10.87
CA ASN A 150 -4.66 -40.64 -10.76
C ASN A 150 -3.92 -39.55 -11.56
N LYS A 151 -3.44 -38.52 -10.85
CA LYS A 151 -2.70 -37.39 -11.47
C LYS A 151 -1.41 -37.84 -12.19
N LYS A 152 -0.74 -38.89 -11.70
CA LYS A 152 0.48 -39.42 -12.33
C LYS A 152 0.17 -40.11 -13.66
N SER A 153 -0.87 -40.95 -13.71
CA SER A 153 -1.35 -41.57 -14.96
C SER A 153 -1.83 -40.50 -15.94
N ALA A 154 -2.68 -39.60 -15.45
CA ALA A 154 -3.20 -38.50 -16.24
C ALA A 154 -2.11 -37.62 -16.85
N LYS A 155 -1.03 -37.33 -16.10
CA LYS A 155 0.13 -36.61 -16.63
C LYS A 155 0.76 -37.35 -17.81
N ALA A 156 1.01 -38.66 -17.66
CA ALA A 156 1.63 -39.46 -18.72
C ALA A 156 0.75 -39.53 -19.98
N GLU A 157 -0.54 -39.77 -19.81
CA GLU A 157 -1.53 -39.78 -20.89
C GLU A 157 -1.61 -38.42 -21.59
N TYR A 158 -1.65 -37.32 -20.83
CA TYR A 158 -1.69 -35.97 -21.38
C TYR A 158 -0.45 -35.66 -22.22
N ILE A 159 0.75 -36.01 -21.73
CA ILE A 159 2.01 -35.83 -22.45
C ILE A 159 2.03 -36.66 -23.73
N ALA A 160 1.56 -37.92 -23.67
CA ALA A 160 1.49 -38.80 -24.84
C ALA A 160 0.63 -38.19 -25.96
N VAL A 161 -0.52 -37.62 -25.62
CA VAL A 161 -1.40 -36.94 -26.59
C VAL A 161 -0.73 -35.67 -27.13
N LEU A 162 -0.21 -34.81 -26.26
CA LEU A 162 0.39 -33.52 -26.64
C LEU A 162 1.64 -33.67 -27.52
N THR A 163 2.40 -34.75 -27.35
CA THR A 163 3.66 -35.00 -28.09
C THR A 163 3.49 -35.95 -29.29
N SER A 164 2.26 -36.40 -29.54
CA SER A 164 1.92 -37.31 -30.63
C SER A 164 2.05 -36.66 -32.01
N ASP A 165 2.45 -37.45 -33.01
CA ASP A 165 2.66 -36.94 -34.36
C ASP A 165 1.38 -36.43 -35.02
N ALA A 166 0.22 -37.04 -34.72
CA ALA A 166 -1.03 -36.58 -35.31
C ALA A 166 -1.53 -35.26 -34.71
N TRP A 167 -1.34 -35.01 -33.40
CA TRP A 167 -1.67 -33.69 -32.84
C TRP A 167 -0.74 -32.61 -33.39
N ILE A 168 0.58 -32.89 -33.44
CA ILE A 168 1.57 -31.96 -33.97
C ILE A 168 1.32 -31.65 -35.45
N THR A 169 1.08 -32.67 -36.27
CA THR A 169 0.78 -32.50 -37.70
C THR A 169 -0.48 -31.67 -37.89
N ALA A 170 -1.55 -31.97 -37.16
CA ALA A 170 -2.78 -31.18 -37.24
C ALA A 170 -2.54 -29.71 -36.89
N LYS A 171 -1.77 -29.42 -35.84
CA LYS A 171 -1.45 -28.03 -35.46
C LYS A 171 -0.54 -27.32 -36.45
N ARG A 172 0.41 -28.04 -37.05
CA ARG A 172 1.25 -27.50 -38.14
C ARG A 172 0.41 -27.12 -39.36
N THR A 173 -0.58 -27.94 -39.73
CA THR A 173 -1.51 -27.63 -40.84
C THR A 173 -2.29 -26.35 -40.54
N VAL A 174 -2.91 -26.26 -39.36
CA VAL A 174 -3.64 -25.05 -38.93
C VAL A 174 -2.73 -23.82 -38.91
N ALA A 175 -1.47 -23.97 -38.49
CA ALA A 175 -0.47 -22.90 -38.52
C ALA A 175 -0.11 -22.47 -39.95
N SER A 176 0.14 -23.41 -40.86
CA SER A 176 0.51 -23.12 -42.25
C SER A 176 -0.61 -22.43 -43.03
N GLU A 177 -1.85 -22.66 -42.63
CA GLU A 177 -3.04 -22.00 -43.19
C GLU A 177 -3.31 -20.63 -42.53
N GLY A 178 -2.47 -20.19 -41.58
CA GLY A 178 -2.64 -18.92 -40.87
C GLY A 178 -3.83 -18.90 -39.90
N MET A 179 -4.42 -20.06 -39.60
CA MET A 179 -5.63 -20.16 -38.78
C MET A 179 -5.37 -20.30 -37.28
N TRP A 180 -4.10 -20.47 -36.86
CA TRP A 180 -3.75 -20.58 -35.43
C TRP A 180 -3.50 -19.23 -34.77
N THR A 181 -4.52 -18.36 -34.76
CA THR A 181 -4.38 -16.96 -34.35
C THR A 181 -4.09 -16.75 -32.86
N ASP A 182 -4.36 -17.76 -32.02
CA ASP A 182 -4.23 -17.71 -30.56
C ASP A 182 -3.25 -18.77 -30.00
N ALA A 183 -2.26 -19.17 -30.80
CA ALA A 183 -1.29 -20.23 -30.44
C ALA A 183 -0.65 -20.06 -29.06
N ALA A 184 -0.27 -18.83 -28.68
CA ALA A 184 0.31 -18.56 -27.36
C ALA A 184 -0.69 -18.87 -26.24
N TRP A 185 -1.95 -18.49 -26.42
CA TRP A 185 -3.02 -18.72 -25.46
C TRP A 185 -3.32 -20.21 -25.28
N GLU A 186 -3.45 -20.95 -26.38
CA GLU A 186 -3.69 -22.39 -26.34
C GLU A 186 -2.54 -23.15 -25.68
N LEU A 187 -1.31 -22.92 -26.14
CA LEU A 187 -0.12 -23.60 -25.63
C LEU A 187 0.10 -23.30 -24.15
N TYR A 188 -0.07 -22.04 -23.72
CA TYR A 188 -0.01 -21.68 -22.30
C TYR A 188 -0.95 -22.52 -21.43
N HIS A 189 -2.18 -22.74 -21.89
CA HIS A 189 -3.13 -23.54 -21.12
C HIS A 189 -2.78 -25.03 -21.11
N HIS A 190 -2.10 -25.56 -22.12
CA HIS A 190 -1.50 -26.90 -22.03
C HIS A 190 -0.39 -26.96 -20.95
N TRP A 191 0.46 -25.94 -20.85
CA TRP A 191 1.49 -25.85 -19.79
C TRP A 191 0.88 -25.77 -18.40
N VAL A 192 -0.17 -24.95 -18.23
CA VAL A 192 -0.92 -24.83 -16.97
C VAL A 192 -1.56 -26.17 -16.56
N LYS A 193 -2.16 -26.89 -17.51
CA LYS A 193 -2.76 -28.22 -17.24
C LYS A 193 -1.70 -29.25 -16.87
N LEU A 194 -0.57 -29.28 -17.56
CA LEU A 194 0.56 -30.16 -17.22
C LEU A 194 1.11 -29.85 -15.81
N HIS A 195 1.24 -28.57 -15.46
CA HIS A 195 1.61 -28.15 -14.10
C HIS A 195 0.63 -28.67 -13.05
N LEU A 196 -0.68 -28.54 -13.31
CA LEU A 196 -1.74 -29.07 -12.44
C LEU A 196 -1.72 -30.60 -12.29
N LEU A 197 -1.26 -31.31 -13.33
CA LEU A 197 -1.07 -32.76 -13.29
C LEU A 197 0.27 -33.17 -12.63
N GLY A 198 1.05 -32.22 -12.13
CA GLY A 198 2.30 -32.46 -11.40
C GLY A 198 3.54 -32.55 -12.29
N ALA A 199 3.52 -31.94 -13.48
CA ALA A 199 4.75 -31.71 -14.24
C ALA A 199 5.53 -30.54 -13.64
N SER A 200 6.83 -30.74 -13.41
CA SER A 200 7.75 -29.68 -13.03
C SER A 200 8.01 -28.71 -14.18
N ASN A 201 8.46 -27.49 -13.87
CA ASN A 201 8.82 -26.51 -14.92
C ASN A 201 9.89 -27.06 -15.87
N LYS A 202 10.85 -27.85 -15.36
CA LYS A 202 11.89 -28.50 -16.18
C LYS A 202 11.32 -29.56 -17.13
N GLU A 203 10.35 -30.36 -16.68
CA GLU A 203 9.64 -31.32 -17.56
C GLU A 203 8.88 -30.58 -18.66
N ILE A 204 8.14 -29.52 -18.31
CA ILE A 204 7.39 -28.71 -19.27
C ILE A 204 8.31 -28.04 -20.29
N ASP A 205 9.44 -27.46 -19.86
CA ASP A 205 10.45 -26.92 -20.76
C ASP A 205 11.04 -27.98 -21.71
N GLY A 206 11.20 -29.22 -21.22
CA GLY A 206 11.59 -30.37 -22.04
C GLY A 206 10.56 -30.69 -23.12
N ILE A 207 9.28 -30.70 -22.77
CA ILE A 207 8.16 -30.92 -23.71
C ILE A 207 8.14 -29.79 -24.75
N ILE A 208 8.27 -28.52 -24.34
CA ILE A 208 8.32 -27.39 -25.27
C ILE A 208 9.45 -27.56 -26.29
N LYS A 209 10.64 -27.95 -25.83
CA LYS A 209 11.80 -28.21 -26.72
C LYS A 209 11.54 -29.36 -27.68
N GLN A 210 10.89 -30.44 -27.21
CA GLN A 210 10.50 -31.58 -28.04
C GLN A 210 9.48 -31.20 -29.10
N LEU A 211 8.46 -30.40 -28.76
CA LEU A 211 7.50 -29.91 -29.75
C LEU A 211 8.18 -29.02 -30.80
N LYS A 212 9.09 -28.14 -30.36
CA LYS A 212 9.87 -27.28 -31.25
C LYS A 212 10.79 -28.08 -32.17
N SER A 213 11.42 -29.17 -31.70
CA SER A 213 12.26 -30.04 -32.55
C SER A 213 11.45 -30.81 -33.59
N LYS A 214 10.13 -30.96 -33.37
CA LYS A 214 9.18 -31.52 -34.34
C LYS A 214 8.54 -30.43 -35.24
N GLU A 215 9.18 -29.27 -35.32
CA GLU A 215 8.78 -28.13 -36.17
C GLU A 215 7.41 -27.54 -35.82
N LEU A 216 6.92 -27.75 -34.60
CA LEU A 216 5.75 -27.02 -34.13
C LEU A 216 6.16 -25.58 -33.81
N MET A 217 5.41 -24.61 -34.34
CA MET A 217 5.59 -23.20 -33.98
C MET A 217 5.28 -23.01 -32.49
N ILE A 218 6.26 -22.51 -31.74
CA ILE A 218 6.08 -22.12 -30.33
C ILE A 218 6.36 -20.61 -30.21
N PRO A 219 5.35 -19.78 -29.89
CA PRO A 219 5.55 -18.35 -29.63
C PRO A 219 6.55 -18.11 -28.49
N GLN A 220 7.37 -17.07 -28.61
CA GLN A 220 8.50 -16.81 -27.70
C GLN A 220 8.05 -16.64 -26.24
N GLU A 221 6.91 -15.99 -26.04
CA GLU A 221 6.30 -15.67 -24.75
C GLU A 221 5.82 -16.89 -23.97
N VAL A 222 5.58 -18.01 -24.65
CA VAL A 222 5.21 -19.30 -24.05
C VAL A 222 6.24 -20.39 -24.35
N GLY A 223 7.44 -19.98 -24.76
CA GLY A 223 8.59 -20.85 -24.96
C GLY A 223 9.19 -21.35 -23.64
N ALA A 224 10.11 -22.31 -23.77
CA ALA A 224 10.84 -22.88 -22.64
C ALA A 224 11.56 -21.78 -21.84
N GLY A 225 11.38 -21.77 -20.52
CA GLY A 225 11.90 -20.76 -19.62
C GLY A 225 11.11 -19.44 -19.55
N ASN A 226 10.19 -19.17 -20.49
CA ASN A 226 9.43 -17.91 -20.55
C ASN A 226 7.97 -18.06 -20.11
N TRP A 227 7.36 -19.23 -20.36
CA TRP A 227 5.92 -19.45 -20.23
C TRP A 227 5.36 -19.18 -18.83
N THR A 228 6.17 -19.29 -17.77
CA THR A 228 5.74 -19.00 -16.39
C THR A 228 5.44 -17.52 -16.15
N SER A 229 5.95 -16.62 -17.00
CA SER A 229 5.70 -15.18 -16.92
C SER A 229 4.57 -14.72 -17.84
N TYR A 230 3.95 -15.64 -18.60
CA TYR A 230 2.84 -15.32 -19.49
C TYR A 230 1.59 -14.97 -18.68
N THR A 231 1.03 -13.79 -18.94
CA THR A 231 -0.04 -13.19 -18.13
C THR A 231 -1.18 -12.61 -18.96
N ALA A 232 -1.37 -13.07 -20.19
CA ALA A 232 -2.53 -12.66 -21.00
C ALA A 232 -3.88 -13.00 -20.34
N TRP A 233 -3.89 -13.90 -19.35
CA TRP A 233 -5.08 -14.23 -18.55
C TRP A 233 -5.46 -13.10 -17.58
N MET A 234 -4.52 -12.21 -17.25
CA MET A 234 -4.71 -11.05 -16.40
C MET A 234 -5.02 -9.85 -17.28
N ASP A 235 -6.31 -9.57 -17.47
CA ASP A 235 -6.77 -8.40 -18.22
C ASP A 235 -7.54 -7.44 -17.32
N PRO A 236 -7.15 -6.14 -17.23
CA PRO A 236 -5.94 -5.52 -17.79
C PRO A 236 -4.62 -6.11 -17.27
N SER A 237 -3.53 -6.03 -18.04
CA SER A 237 -2.23 -6.66 -17.72
C SER A 237 -1.45 -6.10 -16.53
N ALA A 238 -2.01 -5.11 -15.83
CA ALA A 238 -1.46 -4.53 -14.62
C ALA A 238 -2.56 -4.20 -13.62
N ILE A 239 -2.30 -4.43 -12.33
CA ILE A 239 -3.11 -3.90 -11.23
C ILE A 239 -2.64 -2.48 -10.93
N THR A 240 -3.57 -1.53 -10.96
CA THR A 240 -3.32 -0.09 -10.83
C THR A 240 -4.35 0.57 -9.92
N TRP A 241 -4.23 1.88 -9.74
CA TRP A 241 -5.22 2.67 -9.01
C TRP A 241 -6.66 2.48 -9.50
N LYS A 242 -6.87 2.17 -10.79
CA LYS A 242 -8.21 1.94 -11.36
C LYS A 242 -8.93 0.75 -10.72
N ASP A 243 -8.19 -0.23 -10.19
CA ASP A 243 -8.73 -1.42 -9.52
C ASP A 243 -9.24 -1.13 -8.10
N ILE A 244 -8.80 -0.02 -7.51
CA ILE A 244 -9.13 0.36 -6.12
C ILE A 244 -9.91 1.66 -6.01
N GLN A 245 -9.98 2.48 -7.07
CA GLN A 245 -10.57 3.82 -7.02
C GLN A 245 -12.01 3.84 -6.48
N GLY A 246 -12.83 2.87 -6.86
CA GLY A 246 -14.25 2.83 -6.46
C GLY A 246 -14.43 2.67 -4.95
N ASP A 247 -13.57 1.85 -4.33
CA ASP A 247 -13.63 1.60 -2.89
C ASP A 247 -12.88 2.67 -2.10
N ALA A 248 -11.71 3.09 -2.59
CA ALA A 248 -10.79 3.98 -1.87
C ALA A 248 -11.14 5.46 -1.98
N ALA A 249 -11.89 5.90 -3.01
CA ALA A 249 -12.10 7.32 -3.28
C ALA A 249 -12.69 8.09 -2.08
N LYS A 250 -13.68 7.52 -1.38
CA LYS A 250 -14.28 8.17 -0.20
C LYS A 250 -13.28 8.37 0.93
N GLY A 251 -12.42 7.38 1.18
CA GLY A 251 -11.36 7.48 2.18
C GLY A 251 -10.27 8.48 1.77
N ILE A 252 -9.85 8.42 0.50
CA ILE A 252 -8.81 9.28 -0.09
C ILE A 252 -9.22 10.76 -0.07
N LEU A 253 -10.46 11.06 -0.45
CA LEU A 253 -10.99 12.42 -0.56
C LEU A 253 -11.65 12.93 0.72
N LYS A 254 -11.52 12.19 1.84
CA LYS A 254 -12.12 12.56 3.11
C LYS A 254 -11.70 13.96 3.51
N SER A 255 -12.69 14.83 3.69
CA SER A 255 -12.50 16.12 4.31
C SER A 255 -12.86 16.02 5.79
N VAL A 256 -12.04 16.61 6.64
CA VAL A 256 -12.31 16.74 8.08
C VAL A 256 -12.49 18.22 8.39
N MET A 257 -13.53 18.54 9.14
CA MET A 257 -13.71 19.89 9.67
C MET A 257 -12.68 20.09 10.78
N MET A 258 -11.93 21.17 10.69
CA MET A 258 -11.09 21.64 11.77
C MET A 258 -11.99 22.47 12.68
N PRO A 259 -12.31 21.97 13.90
CA PRO A 259 -13.14 22.72 14.81
C PRO A 259 -12.40 24.03 15.14
N SER A 260 -13.13 25.13 14.98
CA SER A 260 -12.58 26.47 15.00
C SER A 260 -13.03 27.15 16.29
N TYR A 261 -12.06 27.59 17.10
CA TYR A 261 -12.30 28.12 18.43
C TYR A 261 -11.84 29.57 18.54
N GLY A 262 -12.65 30.43 19.16
CA GLY A 262 -12.37 31.87 19.38
C GLY A 262 -13.14 32.84 18.45
N PRO A 263 -13.14 34.16 18.74
CA PRO A 263 -13.99 35.16 18.09
C PRO A 263 -13.66 35.44 16.60
N TYR A 264 -12.50 34.97 16.12
CA TYR A 264 -12.06 35.07 14.73
C TYR A 264 -12.04 33.73 14.00
N GLY A 265 -12.53 32.68 14.66
CA GLY A 265 -12.48 31.33 14.17
C GLY A 265 -13.44 31.10 13.00
N ARG A 266 -12.92 31.02 11.78
CA ARG A 266 -13.70 30.53 10.63
C ARG A 266 -13.59 29.00 10.59
N PRO A 267 -14.71 28.25 10.55
CA PRO A 267 -14.66 26.81 10.33
C PRO A 267 -13.88 26.56 9.04
N SER A 268 -12.82 25.79 9.16
CA SER A 268 -11.94 25.45 8.05
C SER A 268 -11.99 23.95 7.88
N SER A 269 -11.87 23.46 6.64
CA SER A 269 -11.83 22.03 6.37
C SER A 269 -10.46 21.67 5.80
N MET A 270 -9.91 20.57 6.29
CA MET A 270 -8.78 19.92 5.66
C MET A 270 -9.31 18.88 4.68
N LYS A 271 -9.08 19.12 3.40
CA LYS A 271 -9.39 18.13 2.35
C LYS A 271 -8.33 17.05 2.35
N GLU A 272 -8.73 15.84 1.96
CA GLU A 272 -7.83 14.70 1.69
C GLU A 272 -6.99 14.27 2.89
N GLU A 273 -7.51 14.49 4.10
CA GLU A 273 -6.74 14.40 5.33
C GLU A 273 -6.16 12.99 5.56
N ASN A 274 -6.94 11.93 5.31
CA ASN A 274 -6.44 10.56 5.38
C ASN A 274 -5.28 10.29 4.42
N SER A 275 -5.29 10.95 3.24
CA SER A 275 -4.24 10.78 2.24
C SER A 275 -2.98 11.55 2.64
N PHE A 276 -3.14 12.74 3.22
CA PHE A 276 -2.05 13.48 3.83
C PHE A 276 -1.40 12.68 4.98
N GLU A 277 -2.21 12.03 5.81
CA GLU A 277 -1.72 11.20 6.91
C GLU A 277 -1.05 9.91 6.41
N PHE A 278 -1.64 9.17 5.45
CA PHE A 278 -1.02 7.97 4.89
C PHE A 278 0.38 8.22 4.29
N THR A 279 0.62 9.45 3.84
CA THR A 279 1.86 9.88 3.21
C THR A 279 2.73 10.79 4.10
N ALA A 280 2.37 10.94 5.37
CA ALA A 280 3.14 11.69 6.36
C ALA A 280 4.43 10.94 6.75
N ASN A 281 5.37 11.63 7.41
CA ASN A 281 6.63 11.03 7.85
C ASN A 281 6.38 9.85 8.80
N GLY A 282 7.05 8.72 8.57
CA GLY A 282 6.86 7.48 9.35
C GLY A 282 5.64 6.65 8.93
N GLN A 283 4.78 7.17 8.05
CA GLN A 283 3.63 6.44 7.52
C GLN A 283 3.99 5.68 6.23
N PRO A 284 3.21 4.65 5.85
CA PRO A 284 3.59 3.75 4.76
C PRO A 284 3.89 4.46 3.44
N GLY A 285 3.11 5.49 3.08
CA GLY A 285 3.25 6.24 1.84
C GLY A 285 4.33 7.32 1.84
N SER A 286 5.05 7.53 2.95
CA SER A 286 6.03 8.62 3.14
C SER A 286 7.06 8.74 2.02
N GLY A 287 7.57 7.61 1.52
CA GLY A 287 8.57 7.58 0.44
C GLY A 287 8.08 8.18 -0.89
N TYR A 288 6.76 8.21 -1.11
CA TYR A 288 6.13 8.66 -2.36
C TYR A 288 5.63 10.10 -2.34
N ARG A 289 5.74 10.79 -1.21
CA ARG A 289 5.57 12.23 -1.13
C ARG A 289 6.94 12.87 -1.16
N HIS A 290 7.07 14.02 -1.81
CA HIS A 290 8.19 14.91 -1.53
C HIS A 290 8.18 15.08 -0.02
N SER A 291 9.27 14.69 0.63
CA SER A 291 9.50 15.18 1.98
C SER A 291 9.26 16.68 1.82
N PRO A 292 8.31 17.29 2.56
CA PRO A 292 8.23 18.74 2.56
C PRO A 292 9.66 19.14 2.78
N GLY A 293 10.24 19.81 1.76
CA GLY A 293 11.69 19.87 1.67
C GLY A 293 12.21 20.37 3.00
N HIS A 294 13.52 20.39 3.16
CA HIS A 294 14.06 21.26 4.19
C HIS A 294 13.64 22.75 3.98
N HIS A 295 12.56 23.14 3.30
CA HIS A 295 11.83 24.38 3.50
C HIS A 295 11.11 24.39 4.86
N GLY A 296 11.88 24.43 5.94
CA GLY A 296 11.51 25.02 7.23
C GLY A 296 10.12 24.73 7.80
N GLY A 297 9.64 23.47 7.77
CA GLY A 297 8.29 23.10 8.23
C GLY A 297 8.26 22.16 9.44
N GLY A 298 9.26 22.22 10.33
CA GLY A 298 9.20 21.49 11.59
C GLY A 298 8.41 22.28 12.64
N SER A 299 7.57 21.61 13.43
CA SER A 299 7.18 22.08 14.76
C SER A 299 8.39 21.86 15.67
N CYS A 300 9.12 22.91 16.04
CA CYS A 300 10.37 22.75 16.79
C CYS A 300 10.50 23.73 17.95
N PHE A 301 11.13 23.24 19.01
CA PHE A 301 11.81 24.05 20.01
C PHE A 301 13.27 24.28 19.59
N THR A 302 13.92 25.34 20.09
CA THR A 302 15.38 25.50 19.99
C THR A 302 16.12 24.48 20.85
N GLY A 303 17.39 24.22 20.51
CA GLY A 303 18.22 23.20 21.15
C GLY A 303 18.45 23.40 22.65
N ASP A 304 18.35 24.64 23.14
CA ASP A 304 18.46 25.00 24.56
C ASP A 304 17.20 24.70 25.38
N THR A 305 16.07 24.43 24.73
CA THR A 305 14.83 24.08 25.41
C THR A 305 15.02 22.83 26.25
N LYS A 306 14.70 22.91 27.54
CA LYS A 306 14.91 21.82 28.49
C LYS A 306 13.76 20.81 28.43
N VAL A 307 14.08 19.54 28.25
CA VAL A 307 13.19 18.39 28.35
C VAL A 307 13.23 17.84 29.78
N LEU A 308 12.07 17.50 30.34
CA LEU A 308 11.97 16.80 31.62
C LEU A 308 12.21 15.30 31.40
N MET A 309 13.28 14.77 31.98
CA MET A 309 13.66 13.37 31.87
C MET A 309 12.83 12.50 32.84
N ALA A 310 12.77 11.19 32.59
CA ALA A 310 11.99 10.26 33.41
C ALA A 310 12.44 10.24 34.89
N ASN A 311 13.74 10.39 35.14
CA ASN A 311 14.33 10.49 36.48
C ASN A 311 14.09 11.85 37.16
N GLY A 312 13.41 12.79 36.50
CA GLY A 312 13.10 14.13 37.01
C GLY A 312 14.17 15.19 36.75
N THR A 313 15.32 14.85 36.17
CA THR A 313 16.31 15.85 35.74
C THR A 313 15.82 16.61 34.51
N ARG A 314 16.48 17.73 34.20
CA ARG A 314 16.17 18.54 33.02
C ARG A 314 17.41 18.60 32.13
N LEU A 315 17.26 18.20 30.86
CA LEU A 315 18.35 18.23 29.88
C LEU A 315 17.97 19.13 28.70
N PRO A 316 18.88 19.95 28.16
CA PRO A 316 18.66 20.60 26.87
C PRO A 316 18.29 19.57 25.80
N ILE A 317 17.30 19.85 24.96
CA ILE A 317 16.81 18.89 23.95
C ILE A 317 17.91 18.48 22.97
N ARG A 318 18.91 19.34 22.72
CA ARG A 318 20.10 18.99 21.91
C ARG A 318 20.99 17.90 22.52
N SER A 319 20.87 17.65 23.82
CA SER A 319 21.66 16.67 24.57
C SER A 319 20.89 15.38 24.84
N VAL A 320 19.64 15.28 24.38
CA VAL A 320 18.85 14.05 24.47
C VAL A 320 19.30 13.09 23.39
N GLU A 321 19.52 11.82 23.74
CA GLU A 321 20.00 10.77 22.85
C GLU A 321 18.93 9.72 22.55
N VAL A 322 19.08 9.00 21.42
CA VAL A 322 18.21 7.85 21.11
C VAL A 322 18.44 6.79 22.20
N GLY A 323 17.35 6.40 22.85
CA GLY A 323 17.39 5.45 23.94
C GLY A 323 17.17 6.07 25.32
N ASP A 324 17.28 7.39 25.46
CA ASP A 324 16.95 8.10 26.70
C ASP A 324 15.46 7.96 27.06
N GLU A 325 15.15 8.05 28.35
CA GLU A 325 13.77 8.05 28.84
C GLU A 325 13.33 9.46 29.25
N VAL A 326 12.27 9.94 28.61
CA VAL A 326 11.65 11.25 28.89
C VAL A 326 10.36 11.08 29.70
N PHE A 327 10.04 12.08 30.50
CA PHE A 327 8.78 12.11 31.24
C PHE A 327 7.59 12.34 30.30
N THR A 328 6.52 11.58 30.46
CA THR A 328 5.21 11.88 29.87
C THR A 328 4.11 11.64 30.90
N LEU A 329 2.91 12.21 30.67
CA LEU A 329 1.75 12.01 31.54
C LEU A 329 1.28 10.54 31.61
N GLN A 330 1.64 9.72 30.62
CA GLN A 330 1.31 8.29 30.58
C GLN A 330 2.49 7.40 31.06
N GLY A 331 3.46 7.99 31.76
CA GLY A 331 4.67 7.32 32.24
C GLY A 331 5.90 7.57 31.35
N PRO A 332 7.08 7.06 31.74
CA PRO A 332 8.31 7.22 30.97
C PRO A 332 8.18 6.71 29.52
N ARG A 333 8.78 7.43 28.56
CA ARG A 333 8.84 7.02 27.15
C ARG A 333 10.28 7.08 26.65
N ARG A 334 10.67 6.04 25.91
CA ARG A 334 12.00 5.94 25.30
C ARG A 334 12.07 6.72 23.99
N VAL A 335 13.10 7.53 23.83
CA VAL A 335 13.37 8.29 22.59
C VAL A 335 13.77 7.31 21.48
N ALA A 336 13.01 7.30 20.40
CA ALA A 336 13.24 6.40 19.26
C ALA A 336 14.03 7.04 18.11
N VAL A 337 13.87 8.35 17.91
CA VAL A 337 14.45 9.11 16.79
C VAL A 337 14.75 10.54 17.26
N ILE A 338 15.85 11.10 16.76
CA ILE A 338 16.20 12.53 16.91
C ILE A 338 16.10 13.21 15.55
N SER A 339 15.51 14.40 15.50
CA SER A 339 15.43 15.24 14.31
C SER A 339 16.00 16.63 14.61
N THR A 340 16.97 17.06 13.81
CA THR A 340 17.68 18.35 13.94
C THR A 340 17.43 19.26 12.72
N PRO A 341 16.19 19.71 12.49
CA PRO A 341 15.86 20.53 11.33
C PRO A 341 16.45 21.94 11.44
N THR A 342 17.08 22.40 10.36
CA THR A 342 17.60 23.78 10.25
C THR A 342 16.50 24.84 10.42
N ARG A 343 16.80 25.98 11.08
CA ARG A 343 15.84 27.07 11.32
C ARG A 343 15.29 27.70 10.04
N LYS A 344 16.15 27.96 9.03
CA LYS A 344 15.80 28.49 7.69
C LYS A 344 14.80 29.65 7.73
N ASN A 345 15.18 30.72 8.44
CA ASN A 345 14.44 31.99 8.55
C ASN A 345 13.05 31.89 9.17
N ARG A 346 12.74 30.80 9.90
CA ARG A 346 11.54 30.75 10.72
C ARG A 346 11.63 31.74 11.88
N HIS A 347 10.56 32.52 12.08
CA HIS A 347 10.36 33.30 13.29
C HIS A 347 10.27 32.39 14.51
N LEU A 348 10.77 32.90 15.63
CA LEU A 348 10.73 32.22 16.92
C LEU A 348 9.93 33.07 17.89
N TYR A 349 9.21 32.38 18.75
CA TYR A 349 8.32 32.94 19.76
C TYR A 349 8.74 32.42 21.13
N SER A 350 8.47 33.20 22.17
CA SER A 350 8.52 32.77 23.57
C SER A 350 7.18 33.03 24.26
N LEU A 351 6.95 32.35 25.39
CA LEU A 351 5.75 32.52 26.21
C LEU A 351 6.16 32.98 27.60
N ASN A 352 5.40 33.89 28.20
CA ASN A 352 5.50 34.29 29.61
C ASN A 352 6.91 34.75 30.05
N GLY A 353 7.72 35.25 29.12
CA GLY A 353 9.11 35.66 29.39
C GLY A 353 10.07 34.48 29.66
N TYR A 354 9.66 33.25 29.36
CA TYR A 354 10.55 32.09 29.45
C TYR A 354 11.63 32.11 28.35
N SER A 355 12.78 31.52 28.65
CA SER A 355 13.95 31.53 27.76
C SER A 355 13.93 30.49 26.63
N PHE A 356 12.90 29.64 26.57
CA PHE A 356 12.77 28.68 25.46
C PHE A 356 12.09 29.35 24.26
N LEU A 357 12.51 28.94 23.07
CA LEU A 357 12.02 29.49 21.81
C LEU A 357 11.40 28.38 20.96
N PHE A 358 10.32 28.70 20.25
CA PHE A 358 9.62 27.76 19.38
C PHE A 358 9.12 28.42 18.11
N THR A 359 8.87 27.59 17.09
CA THR A 359 8.40 28.03 15.78
C THR A 359 6.90 28.26 15.76
N ASP A 360 6.39 29.06 14.81
CA ASP A 360 4.96 29.36 14.68
C ASP A 360 4.04 28.13 14.56
N THR A 361 4.57 27.00 14.09
CA THR A 361 3.85 25.73 13.95
C THR A 361 3.96 24.80 15.16
N HIS A 362 4.62 25.19 16.26
CA HIS A 362 4.73 24.31 17.42
C HIS A 362 3.40 24.16 18.17
N PRO A 363 2.83 22.95 18.34
CA PRO A 363 1.61 22.75 19.09
C PRO A 363 1.87 22.79 20.60
N PHE A 364 0.97 23.44 21.33
CA PHE A 364 0.82 23.30 22.77
C PHE A 364 -0.52 22.64 23.08
N VAL A 365 -0.54 21.75 24.07
CA VAL A 365 -1.78 21.13 24.55
C VAL A 365 -2.59 22.17 25.33
N THR A 366 -3.90 22.24 25.10
CA THR A 366 -4.84 23.06 25.88
C THR A 366 -5.49 22.23 26.99
N ALA A 367 -6.25 22.88 27.88
CA ALA A 367 -7.02 22.15 28.90
C ALA A 367 -7.96 21.10 28.27
N SER A 368 -8.66 21.46 27.19
CA SER A 368 -9.54 20.56 26.43
C SER A 368 -8.81 19.36 25.83
N GLY A 369 -7.51 19.50 25.54
CA GLY A 369 -6.70 18.44 24.94
C GLY A 369 -6.36 17.28 25.88
N LEU A 370 -6.55 17.44 27.20
CA LEU A 370 -6.33 16.35 28.16
C LEU A 370 -7.53 15.41 28.27
N ASP A 371 -8.74 15.92 28.08
CA ASP A 371 -9.99 15.19 28.29
C ASP A 371 -10.50 14.46 27.04
N ASN A 372 -9.88 14.67 25.88
CA ASN A 372 -10.21 14.04 24.58
C ASN A 372 -11.67 14.22 24.12
N GLU A 373 -12.44 15.11 24.74
CA GLU A 373 -13.80 15.40 24.27
C GLU A 373 -13.76 16.36 23.09
N ILE A 374 -14.26 15.88 21.95
CA ILE A 374 -14.33 16.62 20.67
C ILE A 374 -15.13 17.93 20.82
N ASP A 375 -16.01 18.01 21.84
CA ASP A 375 -16.86 19.16 22.13
C ASP A 375 -16.32 20.09 23.25
N ALA A 376 -15.19 19.76 23.88
CA ALA A 376 -14.66 20.52 25.02
C ALA A 376 -13.76 21.71 24.63
N GLY A 377 -13.45 21.91 23.34
CA GLY A 377 -12.51 22.92 22.87
C GLY A 377 -11.44 22.37 21.93
N ALA A 378 -10.55 23.24 21.44
CA ALA A 378 -9.42 22.81 20.61
C ALA A 378 -8.40 22.10 21.48
N ALA A 379 -8.02 20.86 21.17
CA ALA A 379 -7.03 20.10 21.95
C ALA A 379 -5.62 20.71 21.89
N PHE A 380 -5.32 21.40 20.79
CA PHE A 380 -4.04 22.04 20.56
C PHE A 380 -4.20 23.53 20.30
N THR A 381 -3.13 24.28 20.55
CA THR A 381 -2.98 25.66 20.11
C THR A 381 -1.62 25.87 19.47
N ALA A 382 -1.54 26.71 18.44
CA ALA A 382 -0.29 27.11 17.81
C ALA A 382 -0.38 28.55 17.30
N ILE A 383 0.75 29.24 17.10
CA ILE A 383 0.77 30.61 16.56
C ILE A 383 0.17 30.64 15.15
N SER A 384 0.48 29.63 14.32
CA SER A 384 -0.04 29.45 12.95
C SER A 384 -0.83 28.14 12.81
N PRO A 385 -2.10 28.07 13.26
CA PRO A 385 -2.89 26.85 13.26
C PRO A 385 -3.03 26.19 11.89
N ARG A 386 -3.26 27.01 10.85
CA ARG A 386 -3.40 26.52 9.47
C ARG A 386 -2.11 25.93 8.92
N LYS A 387 -0.95 26.53 9.25
CA LYS A 387 0.34 25.97 8.83
C LYS A 387 0.59 24.65 9.55
N LEU A 388 0.31 24.56 10.85
CA LEU A 388 0.42 23.32 11.62
C LEU A 388 -0.50 22.23 11.05
N ALA A 389 -1.77 22.52 10.78
CA ALA A 389 -2.70 21.55 10.18
C ALA A 389 -2.18 20.98 8.85
N ASN A 390 -1.53 21.80 8.02
CA ASN A 390 -0.93 21.35 6.77
C ASN A 390 0.32 20.46 6.96
N LEU A 391 1.06 20.68 8.04
CA LEU A 391 2.31 19.97 8.36
C LEU A 391 2.04 18.66 9.11
N VAL A 392 1.10 18.68 10.06
CA VAL A 392 0.70 17.57 10.91
C VAL A 392 -0.82 17.41 10.87
N PRO A 393 -1.37 16.84 9.77
CA PRO A 393 -2.81 16.70 9.53
C PRO A 393 -3.60 16.07 10.67
N THR A 394 -2.99 15.11 11.37
CA THR A 394 -3.62 14.37 12.47
C THR A 394 -4.02 15.24 13.65
N LEU A 395 -3.25 16.31 13.93
CA LEU A 395 -3.60 17.26 14.99
C LEU A 395 -4.83 18.09 14.63
N SER A 396 -5.12 18.25 13.34
CA SER A 396 -6.25 19.08 12.89
C SER A 396 -7.62 18.51 13.29
N ARG A 397 -7.72 17.18 13.44
CA ARG A 397 -8.95 16.49 13.86
C ARG A 397 -9.36 16.81 15.29
N LEU A 398 -8.39 17.09 16.14
CA LEU A 398 -8.58 17.37 17.56
C LEU A 398 -8.76 18.87 17.83
N GLY A 399 -8.73 19.69 16.79
CA GLY A 399 -8.83 21.13 16.88
C GLY A 399 -7.50 21.80 17.20
N ILE A 400 -7.18 22.84 16.42
CA ILE A 400 -6.02 23.68 16.64
C ILE A 400 -6.51 25.13 16.75
N ALA A 401 -6.49 25.68 17.97
CA ALA A 401 -6.72 27.09 18.22
C ALA A 401 -5.48 27.94 17.90
N LYS A 402 -5.66 29.25 17.77
CA LYS A 402 -4.55 30.21 17.67
C LYS A 402 -3.98 30.46 19.06
N THR A 403 -2.66 30.47 19.20
CA THR A 403 -1.99 30.95 20.41
C THR A 403 -1.84 32.46 20.32
N GLU A 404 -2.39 33.16 21.31
CA GLU A 404 -2.26 34.61 21.48
C GLU A 404 -2.27 34.98 22.97
N THR A 405 -1.86 36.20 23.32
CA THR A 405 -1.93 36.67 24.70
C THR A 405 -3.35 36.54 25.25
N GLY A 406 -3.50 35.88 26.40
CA GLY A 406 -4.78 35.49 27.00
C GLY A 406 -5.24 34.05 26.68
N SER A 407 -4.59 33.35 25.75
CA SER A 407 -4.83 31.91 25.53
C SER A 407 -4.40 31.09 26.75
N THR A 408 -4.99 29.91 26.94
CA THR A 408 -4.61 28.98 28.02
C THR A 408 -3.98 27.72 27.45
N ILE A 409 -2.78 27.38 27.93
CA ILE A 409 -2.07 26.13 27.61
C ILE A 409 -1.94 25.26 28.86
N MET A 410 -1.67 23.97 28.68
CA MET A 410 -1.34 23.07 29.78
C MET A 410 0.16 23.09 30.04
N SER A 411 0.53 23.54 31.22
CA SER A 411 1.88 23.39 31.77
C SER A 411 1.90 22.26 32.81
N LEU A 412 3.07 22.02 33.40
CA LEU A 412 3.24 21.10 34.52
C LEU A 412 3.75 21.86 35.74
N GLU A 413 3.02 21.74 36.85
CA GLU A 413 3.48 22.14 38.18
C GLU A 413 3.60 20.88 39.03
N ASN A 414 4.78 20.62 39.61
CA ASN A 414 5.05 19.41 40.40
C ASN A 414 4.64 18.08 39.70
N LYS A 415 4.82 18.01 38.37
CA LYS A 415 4.41 16.88 37.49
C LYS A 415 2.89 16.69 37.34
N HIS A 416 2.09 17.64 37.79
CA HIS A 416 0.65 17.67 37.58
C HIS A 416 0.27 18.71 36.52
N PRO A 417 -0.71 18.42 35.65
CA PRO A 417 -1.20 19.38 34.66
C PRO A 417 -1.78 20.64 35.32
N LEU A 418 -1.37 21.81 34.85
CA LEU A 418 -1.87 23.11 35.32
C LEU A 418 -2.25 24.01 34.12
N PRO A 419 -3.51 24.48 34.01
CA PRO A 419 -3.88 25.48 33.01
C PRO A 419 -3.13 26.79 33.27
N THR A 420 -2.42 27.27 32.26
CA THR A 420 -1.53 28.44 32.36
C THR A 420 -1.88 29.45 31.28
N PRO A 421 -2.20 30.71 31.65
CA PRO A 421 -2.43 31.77 30.67
C PRO A 421 -1.14 32.15 29.94
N VAL A 422 -1.29 32.56 28.69
CA VAL A 422 -0.21 32.93 27.79
C VAL A 422 -0.08 34.45 27.72
N HIS A 423 1.15 34.94 27.81
CA HIS A 423 1.61 36.24 27.36
C HIS A 423 2.67 36.01 26.28
N LEU A 424 2.34 36.35 25.04
CA LEU A 424 3.19 36.06 23.89
C LEU A 424 4.24 37.15 23.70
N VAL A 425 5.48 36.74 23.41
CA VAL A 425 6.56 37.64 23.00
C VAL A 425 7.13 37.13 21.67
N GLU A 426 7.08 37.99 20.65
CA GLU A 426 7.71 37.73 19.35
C GLU A 426 9.15 38.24 19.40
N GLU A 427 10.12 37.39 19.08
CA GLU A 427 11.50 37.85 19.00
C GLU A 427 11.75 38.53 17.65
N PRO A 428 12.37 39.73 17.63
CA PRO A 428 12.72 40.41 16.39
C PRO A 428 13.72 39.58 15.58
N ASP A 429 13.63 39.67 14.24
CA ASP A 429 14.56 39.04 13.31
C ASP A 429 15.99 39.57 13.55
N GLY A 430 16.76 38.90 14.40
CA GLY A 430 18.10 39.37 14.77
C GLY A 430 18.80 38.62 15.91
N ALA A 431 18.10 37.83 16.71
CA ALA A 431 18.76 36.97 17.71
C ALA A 431 19.46 35.78 17.03
N GLN A 432 20.71 36.01 16.60
CA GLN A 432 21.66 34.97 16.26
C GLN A 432 22.04 34.21 17.54
N GLY A 433 21.36 33.10 17.80
CA GLY A 433 21.79 32.08 18.75
C GLY A 433 22.37 30.89 17.97
N ALA A 434 23.63 30.58 18.26
CA ALA A 434 24.47 29.56 17.64
C ALA A 434 23.92 28.12 17.76
#